data_AF-A0A5Q0BK91-F1
#
_entry.id   AF-A0A5Q0BK91-F1
#
_cell.length_a   1.000
_cell.length_b   1.000
_cell.length_c   1.000
_cell.angle_alpha   90.00
_cell.angle_beta   90.00
_cell.angle_gamma   90.00
#
_symmetry.space_group_name_H-M   'P 1'
#
loop_
_entity.id
_entity.type
_entity.pdbx_description
1 polymer ?
#
loop_
_entity_poly.entity_id
_entity_poly.type
_entity_poly.pdbx_seq_one_letter_code
_entity_poly.pdbx_strand_id
1 'polypeptide(L)'
;MAIQRNTKQRAAVLQAIEEGHPDCGHPPYDIGAIAYMLGTEDSIGTAGALGYYQLSKPIPLCSLHRILNDLHREGLITFEMKMVDASAAGRLPRRQRHWQIAGLEVYNGLFNELAGLMRRARVVHGCTNSFFGKTWDEPAKSEAERRLLTDALKSFLQRTHPDKVDGCADLFSSAKTALDYVRTRKKVEGVVLELPARAG
;
A
#
# COMPACT_ATOMS: atom_id res chain seq x y z
N MET A 1 6.02 -5.19 38.30
CA MET A 1 6.02 -3.92 37.55
C MET A 1 7.21 -3.90 36.61
N ALA A 2 6.99 -4.05 35.32
CA ALA A 2 8.00 -3.86 34.27
C ALA A 2 7.24 -3.44 33.01
N ILE A 3 7.91 -2.77 32.06
CA ILE A 3 7.39 -2.30 30.75
C ILE A 3 6.87 -0.84 30.76
N GLN A 4 7.76 0.13 31.07
CA GLN A 4 7.54 1.55 30.68
C GLN A 4 8.68 2.11 29.80
N ARG A 5 9.75 1.35 29.57
CA ARG A 5 10.98 1.88 28.93
C ARG A 5 10.92 2.02 27.39
N ASN A 6 9.80 1.71 26.72
CA ASN A 6 9.78 1.72 25.24
C ASN A 6 8.55 2.34 24.56
N THR A 7 7.82 3.22 25.25
CA THR A 7 6.61 3.87 24.71
C THR A 7 6.89 4.75 23.49
N LYS A 8 7.99 5.51 23.47
CA LYS A 8 8.33 6.38 22.31
C LYS A 8 8.64 5.59 21.04
N GLN A 9 9.46 4.54 21.13
CA GLN A 9 9.76 3.69 19.97
C GLN A 9 8.51 2.95 19.48
N ARG A 10 7.64 2.53 20.41
CA ARG A 10 6.36 1.89 20.07
C ARG A 10 5.42 2.87 19.35
N ALA A 11 5.30 4.10 19.85
CA ALA A 11 4.53 5.15 19.21
C ALA A 11 5.06 5.46 17.80
N ALA A 12 6.39 5.59 17.65
CA ALA A 12 7.03 5.78 16.36
C ALA A 12 6.72 4.65 15.37
N VAL A 13 6.77 3.39 15.81
CA VAL A 13 6.44 2.23 14.96
C VAL A 13 4.97 2.26 14.53
N LEU A 14 4.04 2.56 15.44
CA LEU A 14 2.62 2.70 15.09
C LEU A 14 2.41 3.83 14.09
N GLN A 15 2.98 5.00 14.37
CA GLN A 15 2.90 6.16 13.49
C GLN A 15 3.47 5.86 12.09
N ALA A 16 4.62 5.19 12.01
CA ALA A 16 5.21 4.80 10.73
C ALA A 16 4.31 3.85 9.91
N ILE A 17 3.66 2.87 10.56
CA ILE A 17 2.73 1.95 9.88
C ILE A 17 1.45 2.68 9.46
N GLU A 18 0.99 3.63 10.28
CA GLU A 18 -0.23 4.39 10.05
C GLU A 18 -0.06 5.41 8.93
N GLU A 19 0.96 6.26 8.98
CA GLU A 19 1.22 7.31 7.99
C GLU A 19 1.81 6.74 6.69
N GLY A 20 2.67 5.73 6.81
CA GLY A 20 3.38 5.12 5.70
C GLY A 20 4.47 6.02 5.12
N HIS A 21 4.97 5.65 3.94
CA HIS A 21 5.95 6.44 3.19
C HIS A 21 5.73 6.28 1.69
N PRO A 22 5.82 7.35 0.88
CA PRO A 22 5.53 7.30 -0.56
C PRO A 22 6.28 6.17 -1.30
N ASP A 23 7.57 5.97 -0.96
CA ASP A 23 8.42 4.96 -1.60
C ASP A 23 8.08 3.52 -1.20
N CYS A 24 7.38 3.32 -0.08
CA CYS A 24 7.03 1.99 0.43
C CYS A 24 5.63 1.54 -0.03
N GLY A 25 4.86 2.42 -0.67
CA GLY A 25 3.49 2.14 -1.09
C GLY A 25 2.49 2.08 0.06
N HIS A 26 1.43 1.30 -0.12
CA HIS A 26 0.32 1.18 0.85
C HIS A 26 0.48 -0.07 1.73
N PRO A 27 0.01 -0.07 3.00
CA PRO A 27 0.07 -1.26 3.85
C PRO A 27 -0.65 -2.48 3.24
N PRO A 28 -0.33 -3.71 3.66
CA PRO A 28 0.58 -4.05 4.76
C PRO A 28 2.07 -4.04 4.38
N TYR A 29 2.92 -3.60 5.31
CA TYR A 29 4.36 -3.37 5.10
C TYR A 29 5.23 -4.49 5.66
N ASP A 30 6.27 -4.89 4.92
CA ASP A 30 7.29 -5.76 5.48
C ASP A 30 8.19 -5.01 6.49
N ILE A 31 8.96 -5.77 7.29
CA ILE A 31 9.83 -5.16 8.30
C ILE A 31 10.92 -4.26 7.72
N GLY A 32 11.40 -4.54 6.50
CA GLY A 32 12.39 -3.72 5.82
C GLY A 32 11.80 -2.36 5.44
N ALA A 33 10.57 -2.32 4.93
CA ALA A 33 9.86 -1.07 4.69
C ALA A 33 9.68 -0.25 5.98
N ILE A 34 9.25 -0.88 7.06
CA ILE A 34 9.09 -0.20 8.37
C ILE A 34 10.45 0.29 8.90
N ALA A 35 11.51 -0.50 8.74
CA ALA A 35 12.87 -0.11 9.12
C ALA A 35 13.39 1.08 8.28
N TYR A 36 13.07 1.10 6.99
CA TYR A 36 13.37 2.21 6.10
C TYR A 36 12.66 3.49 6.55
N MET A 37 11.35 3.42 6.82
CA MET A 37 10.56 4.55 7.32
C MET A 37 11.12 5.14 8.61
N LEU A 38 11.51 4.27 9.56
CA LEU A 38 12.00 4.67 10.88
C LEU A 38 13.46 5.14 10.90
N GLY A 39 14.16 5.05 9.77
CA GLY A 39 15.56 5.42 9.69
C GLY A 39 16.45 4.54 10.57
N THR A 40 16.39 3.21 10.43
CA THR A 40 17.29 2.31 11.20
C THR A 40 18.77 2.59 10.89
N GLU A 41 19.70 2.14 11.74
CA GLU A 41 21.14 2.51 11.72
C GLU A 41 21.80 2.44 10.33
N ASP A 42 21.32 1.54 9.46
CA ASP A 42 21.88 1.28 8.12
C ASP A 42 21.15 2.01 6.97
N SER A 43 20.19 2.89 7.27
CA SER A 43 19.37 3.57 6.26
C SER A 43 19.89 4.96 5.88
N ILE A 44 19.67 5.35 4.62
CA ILE A 44 19.92 6.72 4.15
C ILE A 44 18.80 7.61 4.72
N GLY A 45 19.15 8.65 5.49
CA GLY A 45 18.17 9.60 6.04
C GLY A 45 17.87 9.48 7.54
N THR A 46 18.61 8.63 8.28
CA THR A 46 18.49 8.39 9.73
C THR A 46 18.30 9.67 10.56
N ALA A 47 19.08 10.72 10.32
CA ALA A 47 18.96 11.97 11.08
C ALA A 47 17.59 12.67 10.93
N GLY A 48 16.99 12.61 9.74
CA GLY A 48 15.66 13.19 9.48
C GLY A 48 14.54 12.39 10.16
N ALA A 49 14.62 11.05 10.07
CA ALA A 49 13.65 10.17 10.71
C ALA A 49 13.66 10.29 12.25
N LEU A 50 14.85 10.45 12.85
CA LEU A 50 14.96 10.63 14.30
C LEU A 50 14.25 11.91 14.78
N GLY A 51 14.41 13.01 14.05
CA GLY A 51 13.71 14.26 14.36
C GLY A 51 12.20 14.13 14.20
N TYR A 52 11.75 13.55 13.09
CA TYR A 52 10.33 13.38 12.77
C TYR A 52 9.60 12.53 13.83
N TYR A 53 10.15 11.36 14.17
CA TYR A 53 9.56 10.45 15.16
C TYR A 53 9.97 10.75 16.61
N GLN A 54 10.67 11.86 16.85
CA GLN A 54 11.13 12.29 18.18
C GLN A 54 11.97 11.21 18.90
N LEU A 55 12.77 10.47 18.14
CA LEU A 55 13.64 9.41 18.61
C LEU A 55 15.03 9.97 18.91
N SER A 56 15.60 9.59 20.05
CA SER A 56 16.96 10.00 20.44
C SER A 56 18.05 9.17 19.75
N LYS A 57 17.70 7.99 19.24
CA LYS A 57 18.60 7.06 18.55
C LYS A 57 17.80 6.14 17.64
N PRO A 58 18.43 5.57 16.60
CA PRO A 58 17.75 4.63 15.70
C PRO A 58 17.25 3.41 16.47
N ILE A 59 16.19 2.78 15.94
CA ILE A 59 15.65 1.54 16.52
C ILE A 59 16.43 0.37 15.91
N PRO A 60 17.17 -0.42 16.69
CA PRO A 60 17.85 -1.60 16.16
C PRO A 60 16.83 -2.62 15.63
N LEU A 61 17.15 -3.32 14.54
CA LEU A 61 16.22 -4.26 13.89
C LEU A 61 15.68 -5.34 14.86
N CYS A 62 16.53 -5.85 15.76
CA CYS A 62 16.10 -6.80 16.81
C CYS A 62 15.05 -6.18 17.76
N SER A 63 15.18 -4.90 18.09
CA SER A 63 14.21 -4.18 18.91
C SER A 63 12.91 -3.95 18.15
N LEU A 64 12.99 -3.64 16.85
CA LEU A 64 11.81 -3.51 15.99
C LEU A 64 11.00 -4.81 15.92
N HIS A 65 11.66 -5.96 15.73
CA HIS A 65 10.99 -7.26 15.78
C HIS A 65 10.24 -7.49 17.10
N ARG A 66 10.85 -7.14 18.23
CA ARG A 66 10.20 -7.27 19.55
C ARG A 66 8.99 -6.34 19.66
N ILE A 67 9.15 -5.07 19.28
CA ILE A 67 8.07 -4.06 19.32
C ILE A 67 6.87 -4.52 18.49
N LEU A 68 7.08 -4.99 17.26
CA LEU A 68 6.00 -5.47 16.39
C LEU A 68 5.24 -6.65 17.02
N ASN A 69 5.96 -7.61 17.61
CA ASN A 69 5.31 -8.73 18.29
C ASN A 69 4.52 -8.29 19.54
N ASP A 70 5.03 -7.31 20.31
CA ASP A 70 4.33 -6.77 21.47
C ASP A 70 3.05 -6.02 21.06
N LEU A 71 3.14 -5.13 20.05
CA LEU A 71 1.98 -4.41 19.51
C LEU A 71 0.92 -5.36 18.94
N HIS A 72 1.34 -6.44 18.31
CA HIS A 72 0.44 -7.49 17.82
C HIS A 72 -0.25 -8.25 18.94
N ARG A 73 0.48 -8.61 20.01
CA ARG A 73 -0.11 -9.26 21.20
C ARG A 73 -1.16 -8.38 21.87
N GLU A 74 -0.97 -7.07 21.80
CA GLU A 74 -1.90 -6.07 22.33
C GLU A 74 -3.06 -5.76 21.36
N GLY A 75 -3.06 -6.34 20.15
CA GLY A 75 -4.13 -6.16 19.17
C GLY A 75 -4.14 -4.80 18.46
N LEU A 76 -3.06 -4.02 18.55
CA LEU A 76 -2.95 -2.71 17.90
C LEU A 76 -2.57 -2.82 16.42
N ILE A 77 -1.83 -3.87 16.07
CA ILE A 77 -1.46 -4.18 14.70
C ILE A 77 -1.74 -5.65 14.41
N THR A 78 -1.95 -5.96 13.14
CA THR A 78 -2.05 -7.33 12.63
C THR A 78 -1.01 -7.58 11.55
N PHE A 79 -0.89 -8.82 11.08
CA PHE A 79 -0.05 -9.14 9.94
C PHE A 79 -0.66 -10.17 8.99
N GLU A 80 -0.28 -10.06 7.72
CA GLU A 80 -0.51 -11.06 6.69
C GLU A 80 0.80 -11.78 6.36
N MET A 81 0.72 -13.09 6.14
CA MET A 81 1.84 -13.85 5.61
C MET A 81 1.80 -13.78 4.08
N LYS A 82 2.77 -13.11 3.46
CA LYS A 82 2.91 -13.12 1.99
C LYS A 82 4.11 -13.97 1.58
N MET A 83 3.96 -14.68 0.46
CA MET A 83 5.09 -15.32 -0.21
C MET A 83 5.93 -14.24 -0.87
N VAL A 84 7.21 -14.22 -0.56
CA VAL A 84 8.20 -13.39 -1.24
C VAL A 84 9.02 -14.33 -2.11
N ASP A 85 8.97 -14.09 -3.42
CA ASP A 85 9.67 -14.91 -4.39
C ASP A 85 11.19 -14.84 -4.19
N ALA A 86 11.87 -15.83 -4.76
CA ALA A 86 13.31 -15.84 -4.83
C ALA A 86 13.80 -14.54 -5.47
N SER A 87 14.52 -13.70 -4.70
CA SER A 87 15.18 -12.56 -5.30
C SER A 87 16.28 -13.04 -6.25
N ALA A 88 16.69 -12.18 -7.19
CA ALA A 88 17.80 -12.44 -8.12
C ALA A 88 19.12 -12.86 -7.42
N ALA A 89 19.22 -12.73 -6.10
CA ALA A 89 20.35 -13.15 -5.27
C ALA A 89 20.27 -14.63 -4.78
N GLY A 90 19.49 -15.50 -5.45
CA GLY A 90 19.52 -16.95 -5.19
C GLY A 90 18.89 -17.41 -3.87
N ARG A 91 17.99 -16.61 -3.28
CA ARG A 91 17.29 -16.97 -2.04
C ARG A 91 16.07 -17.83 -2.35
N LEU A 92 15.76 -18.82 -1.51
CA LEU A 92 14.52 -19.59 -1.65
C LEU A 92 13.29 -18.72 -1.36
N PRO A 93 12.15 -18.98 -2.03
CA PRO A 93 10.89 -18.35 -1.69
C PRO A 93 10.57 -18.58 -0.21
N ARG A 94 10.14 -17.51 0.47
CA ARG A 94 9.86 -17.58 1.91
C ARG A 94 8.59 -16.82 2.25
N ARG A 95 7.93 -17.25 3.32
CA ARG A 95 6.80 -16.52 3.89
C ARG A 95 7.33 -15.40 4.79
N GLN A 96 6.89 -14.17 4.55
CA GLN A 96 7.27 -12.99 5.32
C GLN A 96 6.02 -12.29 5.87
N ARG A 97 6.11 -11.85 7.13
CA ARG A 97 5.05 -11.05 7.77
C ARG A 97 5.05 -9.63 7.19
N HIS A 98 3.86 -9.19 6.80
CA HIS A 98 3.58 -7.82 6.41
C HIS A 98 2.57 -7.24 7.39
N TRP A 99 2.93 -6.15 8.05
CA TRP A 99 2.23 -5.57 9.18
C TRP A 99 1.34 -4.41 8.75
N GLN A 100 0.22 -4.24 9.44
CA GLN A 100 -0.71 -3.11 9.27
C GLN A 100 -1.44 -2.81 10.58
N ILE A 101 -2.02 -1.63 10.70
CA ILE A 101 -2.87 -1.26 11.84
C ILE A 101 -4.09 -2.19 11.89
N ALA A 102 -4.41 -2.69 13.09
CA ALA A 102 -5.59 -3.52 13.31
C ALA A 102 -6.87 -2.69 13.12
N GLY A 103 -7.91 -3.28 12.54
CA GLY A 103 -9.16 -2.61 12.19
C GLY A 103 -9.14 -1.90 10.82
N LEU A 104 -7.97 -1.79 10.17
CA LEU A 104 -7.84 -1.23 8.81
C LEU A 104 -7.60 -2.29 7.73
N GLU A 105 -7.66 -3.58 8.08
CA GLU A 105 -7.36 -4.68 7.16
C GLU A 105 -8.27 -4.69 5.94
N VAL A 106 -9.57 -4.50 6.17
CA VAL A 106 -10.58 -4.50 5.11
C VAL A 106 -10.34 -3.32 4.16
N TYR A 107 -10.12 -2.13 4.72
CA TYR A 107 -9.84 -0.93 3.94
C TYR A 107 -8.56 -1.09 3.11
N ASN A 108 -7.48 -1.55 3.73
CA ASN A 108 -6.19 -1.74 3.05
C ASN A 108 -6.27 -2.82 1.97
N GLY A 109 -7.03 -3.88 2.21
CA GLY A 109 -7.32 -4.90 1.20
C GLY A 109 -8.06 -4.31 -0.01
N LEU A 110 -9.11 -3.53 0.24
CA LEU A 110 -9.88 -2.85 -0.80
C LEU A 110 -9.04 -1.83 -1.58
N PHE A 111 -8.18 -1.07 -0.90
CA PHE A 111 -7.26 -0.12 -1.53
C PHE A 111 -6.32 -0.84 -2.51
N ASN A 112 -5.69 -1.94 -2.07
CA ASN A 112 -4.78 -2.72 -2.91
C ASN A 112 -5.49 -3.37 -4.11
N GLU A 113 -6.73 -3.84 -3.92
CA GLU A 113 -7.59 -4.34 -4.99
C GLU A 113 -7.87 -3.22 -6.01
N LEU A 114 -8.28 -2.04 -5.55
CA LEU A 114 -8.53 -0.88 -6.41
C LEU A 114 -7.27 -0.44 -7.16
N ALA A 115 -6.11 -0.43 -6.51
CA ALA A 115 -4.83 -0.10 -7.15
C ALA A 115 -4.53 -1.04 -8.34
N GLY A 116 -4.81 -2.34 -8.18
CA GLY A 116 -4.71 -3.31 -9.28
C GLY A 116 -5.68 -3.02 -10.42
N LEU A 117 -6.94 -2.71 -10.11
CA LEU A 117 -7.95 -2.36 -11.11
C LEU A 117 -7.62 -1.05 -11.84
N MET A 118 -7.15 -0.04 -11.12
CA MET A 118 -6.72 1.25 -11.66
C MET A 118 -5.55 1.11 -12.63
N ARG A 119 -4.54 0.33 -12.26
CA ARG A 119 -3.41 0.04 -13.17
C ARG A 119 -3.91 -0.61 -14.46
N ARG A 120 -4.85 -1.55 -14.36
CA ARG A 120 -5.48 -2.21 -15.52
C ARG A 120 -6.35 -1.26 -16.34
N ALA A 121 -6.99 -0.27 -15.71
CA ALA A 121 -7.83 0.72 -16.37
C ALA A 121 -6.99 1.77 -17.13
N ARG A 122 -5.85 2.21 -16.59
CA ARG A 122 -4.95 3.19 -17.24
C ARG A 122 -4.51 2.76 -18.64
N VAL A 123 -4.28 1.45 -18.82
CA VAL A 123 -3.76 0.90 -20.08
C VAL A 123 -4.88 0.38 -20.99
N VAL A 124 -6.15 0.59 -20.62
CA VAL A 124 -7.31 0.00 -21.32
C VAL A 124 -7.41 0.46 -22.78
N HIS A 125 -7.01 1.70 -23.06
CA HIS A 125 -6.99 2.31 -24.40
C HIS A 125 -5.60 2.28 -25.05
N GLY A 126 -4.64 1.60 -24.42
CA GLY A 126 -3.22 1.60 -24.79
C GLY A 126 -2.48 2.84 -24.27
N CYS A 127 -1.19 2.67 -23.98
CA CYS A 127 -0.32 3.76 -23.54
C CYS A 127 1.12 3.53 -23.97
N THR A 128 1.82 4.60 -24.31
CA THR A 128 3.27 4.58 -24.52
C THR A 128 3.95 4.72 -23.17
N ASN A 129 4.64 3.67 -22.73
CA ASN A 129 5.45 3.67 -21.52
C ASN A 129 6.90 4.01 -21.86
N SER A 130 7.55 4.80 -21.03
CA SER A 130 8.98 5.14 -21.16
C SER A 130 9.73 4.78 -19.89
N PHE A 131 10.76 3.94 -20.02
CA PHE A 131 11.65 3.59 -18.92
C PHE A 131 13.09 3.46 -19.43
N PHE A 132 14.05 4.08 -18.74
CA PHE A 132 15.47 4.13 -19.14
C PHE A 132 15.71 4.50 -20.63
N GLY A 133 15.00 5.50 -21.14
CA GLY A 133 15.17 5.98 -22.52
C GLY A 133 14.59 5.06 -23.61
N LYS A 134 13.95 3.96 -23.25
CA LYS A 134 13.20 3.10 -24.18
C LYS A 134 11.70 3.36 -24.03
N THR A 135 11.04 3.64 -25.15
CA THR A 135 9.59 3.71 -25.24
C THR A 135 9.04 2.40 -25.77
N TRP A 136 7.95 1.91 -25.19
CA TRP A 136 7.17 0.82 -25.76
C TRP A 136 5.69 1.12 -25.62
N ASP A 137 4.91 0.74 -26.63
CA ASP A 137 3.46 0.85 -26.60
C ASP A 137 2.88 -0.40 -25.94
N GLU A 138 2.12 -0.20 -24.87
CA GLU A 138 1.21 -1.23 -24.40
C GLU A 138 -0.06 -1.20 -25.27
N PRO A 139 -0.39 -2.32 -25.94
CA PRO A 139 -1.57 -2.38 -26.79
C PRO A 139 -2.84 -2.19 -25.95
N ALA A 140 -3.85 -1.58 -26.56
CA ALA A 140 -5.16 -1.46 -25.95
C ALA A 140 -5.72 -2.85 -25.60
N LYS A 141 -6.47 -2.93 -24.50
CA LYS A 141 -7.05 -4.19 -24.05
C LYS A 141 -8.15 -4.65 -24.99
N SER A 142 -8.24 -5.96 -25.17
CA SER A 142 -9.32 -6.59 -25.93
C SER A 142 -10.69 -6.30 -25.32
N GLU A 143 -11.75 -6.40 -26.12
CA GLU A 143 -13.11 -6.17 -25.61
C GLU A 143 -13.48 -7.14 -24.48
N ALA A 144 -13.02 -8.38 -24.55
CA ALA A 144 -13.21 -9.38 -23.49
C ALA A 144 -12.56 -8.93 -22.17
N GLU A 145 -11.31 -8.43 -22.21
CA GLU A 145 -10.63 -7.92 -21.02
C GLU A 145 -11.28 -6.64 -20.47
N ARG A 146 -11.80 -5.79 -21.37
CA ARG A 146 -12.57 -4.60 -20.98
C ARG A 146 -13.85 -4.97 -20.25
N ARG A 147 -14.56 -6.01 -20.71
CA ARG A 147 -15.75 -6.54 -20.02
C ARG A 147 -15.39 -7.09 -18.64
N LEU A 148 -14.36 -7.93 -18.54
CA LEU A 148 -13.87 -8.45 -17.26
C LEU A 148 -13.49 -7.34 -16.28
N LEU A 149 -12.82 -6.28 -16.75
CA LEU A 149 -12.46 -5.14 -15.93
C LEU A 149 -13.69 -4.33 -15.50
N THR A 150 -14.66 -4.15 -16.41
CA THR A 150 -15.94 -3.48 -16.12
C THR A 150 -16.71 -4.20 -15.02
N ASP A 151 -16.80 -5.53 -15.10
CA ASP A 151 -17.52 -6.34 -14.12
C ASP A 151 -16.82 -6.35 -12.77
N ALA A 152 -15.48 -6.41 -12.76
CA ALA A 152 -14.68 -6.27 -11.54
C ALA A 152 -14.90 -4.90 -10.87
N LEU A 153 -14.88 -3.80 -11.63
CA LEU A 153 -15.13 -2.45 -11.11
C LEU A 153 -16.57 -2.27 -10.60
N LYS A 154 -17.58 -2.83 -11.28
CA LYS A 154 -18.96 -2.84 -10.79
C LYS A 154 -19.11 -3.61 -9.47
N SER A 155 -18.51 -4.80 -9.40
CA SER A 155 -18.49 -5.61 -8.18
C SER A 155 -17.81 -4.87 -7.03
N PHE A 156 -16.70 -4.19 -7.30
CA PHE A 156 -16.01 -3.35 -6.33
C PHE A 156 -16.92 -2.24 -5.81
N LEU A 157 -17.58 -1.47 -6.70
CA LEU A 157 -18.51 -0.40 -6.31
C LEU A 157 -19.69 -0.90 -5.46
N GLN A 158 -20.19 -2.11 -5.72
CA GLN A 158 -21.27 -2.69 -4.90
C GLN A 158 -20.82 -3.02 -3.47
N ARG A 159 -19.55 -3.42 -3.31
CA ARG A 159 -18.92 -3.75 -2.03
C ARG A 159 -18.47 -2.51 -1.25
N THR A 160 -18.07 -1.45 -1.94
CA THR A 160 -17.56 -0.21 -1.34
C THR A 160 -18.59 0.93 -1.30
N HIS A 161 -19.86 0.63 -1.57
CA HIS A 161 -20.91 1.64 -1.54
C HIS A 161 -20.95 2.34 -0.17
N PRO A 162 -20.95 3.68 -0.10
CA PRO A 162 -20.87 4.42 1.15
C PRO A 162 -22.00 4.06 2.13
N ASP A 163 -23.22 3.82 1.62
CA ASP A 163 -24.35 3.38 2.44
C ASP A 163 -24.20 2.00 3.09
N LYS A 164 -23.22 1.20 2.66
CA LYS A 164 -22.99 -0.18 3.14
C LYS A 164 -21.74 -0.32 3.98
N VAL A 165 -20.73 0.50 3.72
CA VAL A 165 -19.42 0.42 4.38
C VAL A 165 -18.91 1.84 4.65
N ASP A 166 -18.90 2.21 5.92
CA ASP A 166 -18.32 3.48 6.37
C ASP A 166 -16.82 3.55 6.07
N GLY A 167 -16.33 4.74 5.73
CA GLY A 167 -14.91 4.99 5.47
C GLY A 167 -14.39 4.58 4.09
N CYS A 168 -15.25 4.13 3.16
CA CYS A 168 -14.84 3.73 1.81
C CYS A 168 -15.26 4.71 0.69
N ALA A 169 -15.78 5.90 1.04
CA ALA A 169 -16.31 6.87 0.07
C ALA A 169 -15.28 7.30 -0.98
N ASP A 170 -14.03 7.50 -0.58
CA ASP A 170 -12.96 7.91 -1.50
C ASP A 170 -12.60 6.78 -2.48
N LEU A 171 -12.49 5.54 -1.98
CA LEU A 171 -12.28 4.36 -2.82
C LEU A 171 -13.42 4.17 -3.83
N PHE A 172 -14.66 4.41 -3.40
CA PHE A 172 -15.83 4.34 -4.26
C PHE A 172 -15.78 5.40 -5.37
N SER A 173 -15.48 6.66 -5.03
CA SER A 173 -15.34 7.76 -5.98
C SER A 173 -14.28 7.46 -7.04
N SER A 174 -13.09 7.04 -6.62
CA SER A 174 -12.01 6.64 -7.52
C SER A 174 -12.43 5.47 -8.42
N ALA A 175 -13.05 4.41 -7.86
CA ALA A 175 -13.52 3.27 -8.65
C ALA A 175 -14.59 3.67 -9.70
N LYS A 176 -15.46 4.63 -9.38
CA LYS A 176 -16.47 5.14 -10.30
C LYS A 176 -15.83 5.88 -11.48
N THR A 177 -14.87 6.75 -11.21
CA THR A 177 -14.08 7.43 -12.25
C THR A 177 -13.38 6.43 -13.17
N ALA A 178 -12.81 5.36 -12.60
CA ALA A 178 -12.17 4.30 -13.38
C ALA A 178 -13.17 3.54 -14.27
N LEU A 179 -14.36 3.23 -13.75
CA LEU A 179 -15.41 2.56 -14.50
C LEU A 179 -15.90 3.40 -15.67
N ASP A 180 -16.12 4.70 -15.44
CA ASP A 180 -16.55 5.63 -16.47
C ASP A 180 -15.49 5.76 -17.56
N TYR A 181 -14.20 5.81 -17.19
CA TYR A 181 -13.08 5.80 -18.14
C TYR A 181 -13.00 4.51 -18.97
N VAL A 182 -13.19 3.34 -18.35
CA VAL A 182 -13.16 2.05 -19.08
C VAL A 182 -14.33 1.94 -20.07
N ARG A 183 -15.45 2.62 -19.81
CA ARG A 183 -16.63 2.64 -20.69
C ARG A 183 -16.50 3.57 -21.89
N THR A 184 -15.58 4.54 -21.87
CA THR A 184 -15.36 5.41 -23.03
C THR A 184 -14.86 4.59 -24.22
N ARG A 185 -15.16 4.98 -25.46
CA ARG A 185 -14.70 4.22 -26.64
C ARG A 185 -13.24 4.52 -27.03
N LYS A 186 -12.71 5.65 -26.59
CA LYS A 186 -11.37 6.15 -26.90
C LYS A 186 -10.75 6.77 -25.64
N LYS A 187 -9.43 6.89 -25.65
CA LYS A 187 -8.69 7.66 -24.64
C LYS A 187 -9.24 9.09 -24.60
N VAL A 188 -9.73 9.49 -23.44
CA VAL A 188 -10.14 10.88 -23.17
C VAL A 188 -8.95 11.57 -22.54
N GLU A 189 -8.48 12.65 -23.16
CA GLU A 189 -7.40 13.48 -22.61
C GLU A 189 -7.89 14.19 -21.34
N GLY A 190 -7.02 14.30 -20.33
CA GLY A 190 -7.35 14.94 -19.07
C GLY A 190 -8.04 14.07 -18.01
N VAL A 191 -8.38 12.81 -18.30
CA VAL A 191 -8.86 11.89 -17.25
C VAL A 191 -7.67 11.38 -16.43
N VAL A 192 -7.64 11.79 -15.17
CA VAL A 192 -6.62 11.38 -14.21
C VAL A 192 -7.19 10.24 -13.36
N LEU A 193 -6.63 9.03 -13.54
CA LEU A 193 -6.95 7.87 -12.71
C LEU A 193 -5.99 7.82 -11.53
N GLU A 194 -6.32 8.52 -10.45
CA GLU A 194 -5.55 8.55 -9.22
C GLU A 194 -6.21 7.71 -8.12
N LEU A 195 -5.35 7.05 -7.33
CA LEU A 195 -5.77 6.48 -6.06
C LEU A 195 -5.94 7.63 -5.07
N PRO A 196 -6.91 7.54 -4.15
CA PRO A 196 -7.08 8.59 -3.16
C PRO A 196 -5.79 8.72 -2.34
N ALA A 197 -5.32 9.96 -2.20
CA ALA A 197 -4.35 10.26 -1.16
C ALA A 197 -5.01 9.92 0.18
N ARG A 198 -4.30 9.21 1.05
CA ARG A 198 -4.82 8.97 2.39
C ARG A 198 -4.98 10.34 3.04
N ALA A 199 -6.20 10.69 3.46
CA ALA A 199 -6.39 11.81 4.38
C ALA A 199 -5.62 11.42 5.65
N GLY A 200 -4.48 12.08 5.87
CA GLY A 200 -3.73 11.98 7.12
C GLY A 200 -4.51 12.60 8.27
#